data_AF-H3B5F8-F1
#
_entry.id   AF-H3B5F8-F1
#
_cell.length_a   1.000
_cell.length_b   1.000
_cell.length_c   1.000
_cell.angle_alpha   90.00
_cell.angle_beta   90.00
_cell.angle_gamma   90.00
#
_symmetry.space_group_name_H-M   'P 1'
#
loop_
_entity.id
_entity.type
_entity.pdbx_description
1 polymer ?
#
loop_
_entity_poly.entity_id
_entity_poly.type
_entity_poly.pdbx_seq_one_letter_code
_entity_poly.pdbx_strand_id
1 'polypeptide(L)'
;MLGLLVQDAYGIFSEVQLLTFCSSDEELQQHTRKWEGKSCYLTGMKVLQRTTRGRSPGLFSLIDSLWPPLAPLKVHGRSQDSQELDTCLSAPSFCYVLSPHAEEGCVEPLSEDSLSALYLPPVVHTLRDILQVVGSSHRCSFSARVVYRRPQIPSICDSKQREWWWFVTESSLQSDPDCASRVPRVVPVCITAPCLLGTDLISALNDGFSGAVYFKDAVRQNDTVICAEHTVLSLQQLSNVDGVDLGQLSGPVKLDGLDSTTKVNTLCTVKGTVVGVDESTSFSWPTCNRCGSGKLERSQTNRSPLYCCQCSRAVTTPVIKMQLEVFMHCPSRPHGTIKVKLLQGSISALLMSSSIDDGCYEVDSVLGKEVGPLSCYVRCITSQPTSWIGIEEICLL
;
A
#
# COMPACT_ATOMS: atom_id res chain seq x y z
N MET A 1 7.54 17.86 3.44
CA MET A 1 7.11 19.15 4.02
C MET A 1 5.84 18.87 4.79
N LEU A 2 5.80 19.25 6.06
CA LEU A 2 4.63 19.03 6.91
C LEU A 2 3.58 20.13 6.67
N GLY A 3 2.31 19.74 6.55
CA GLY A 3 1.18 20.66 6.41
C GLY A 3 0.21 20.48 7.57
N LEU A 4 -0.30 21.57 8.12
CA LEU A 4 -1.37 21.57 9.12
C LEU A 4 -2.65 22.13 8.48
N LEU A 5 -3.76 21.42 8.65
CA LEU A 5 -5.07 21.95 8.28
C LEU A 5 -5.72 22.52 9.55
N VAL A 6 -5.97 23.83 9.54
CA VAL A 6 -6.57 24.56 10.66
C VAL A 6 -7.94 25.09 10.28
N GLN A 7 -8.83 25.16 11.26
CA GLN A 7 -10.18 25.71 11.12
C GLN A 7 -10.41 26.77 12.20
N ASP A 8 -10.97 27.91 11.81
CA ASP A 8 -11.39 28.94 12.76
C ASP A 8 -12.83 28.76 13.25
N ALA A 9 -13.22 29.59 14.23
CA ALA A 9 -14.56 29.55 14.81
C ALA A 9 -15.69 29.96 13.84
N TYR A 10 -15.38 30.49 12.67
CA TYR A 10 -16.33 30.86 11.62
C TYR A 10 -16.42 29.78 10.53
N GLY A 11 -15.65 28.69 10.66
CA GLY A 11 -15.64 27.59 9.71
C GLY A 11 -14.72 27.80 8.51
N ILE A 12 -13.80 28.76 8.58
CA ILE A 12 -12.80 28.98 7.52
C ILE A 12 -11.63 28.03 7.73
N PHE A 13 -11.28 27.29 6.67
CA PHE A 13 -10.10 26.42 6.66
C PHE A 13 -8.89 27.13 6.06
N SER A 14 -7.72 26.85 6.62
CA SER A 14 -6.43 27.22 6.05
C SER A 14 -5.44 26.05 6.14
N GLU A 15 -4.64 25.85 5.10
CA GLU A 15 -3.51 24.94 5.08
C GLU A 15 -2.23 25.71 5.42
N VAL A 16 -1.60 25.40 6.56
CA VAL A 16 -0.33 25.99 6.97
C VAL A 16 0.81 25.07 6.52
N GLN A 17 1.61 25.53 5.57
CA GLN A 17 2.79 24.83 5.08
C GLN A 17 3.98 25.15 5.98
N LEU A 18 4.44 24.18 6.76
CA LEU A 18 5.60 24.33 7.64
C LEU A 18 6.87 24.01 6.86
N LEU A 19 7.94 24.75 7.13
CA LEU A 19 9.28 24.48 6.56
C LEU A 19 9.94 23.23 7.18
N THR A 20 9.26 22.55 8.09
CA THR A 20 9.71 21.32 8.75
C THR A 20 9.46 20.11 7.85
N PHE A 21 10.44 19.21 7.83
CA PHE A 21 10.33 17.89 7.21
C PHE A 21 10.33 16.85 8.32
N CYS A 22 9.31 16.00 8.36
CA CYS A 22 9.36 14.80 9.20
C CYS A 22 10.21 13.76 8.50
N SER A 23 11.24 13.27 9.20
CA SER A 23 12.15 12.24 8.71
C SER A 23 11.88 10.88 9.35
N SER A 24 11.37 10.86 10.58
CA SER A 24 11.02 9.65 11.34
C SER A 24 9.53 9.58 11.70
N ASP A 25 9.06 8.38 12.05
CA ASP A 25 7.70 8.17 12.57
C ASP A 25 7.56 8.76 13.98
N GLU A 26 8.63 8.73 14.80
CA GLU A 26 8.63 9.35 16.13
C GLU A 26 8.43 10.88 16.08
N GLU A 27 9.10 11.57 15.15
CA GLU A 27 8.91 13.00 14.92
C GLU A 27 7.47 13.30 14.50
N LEU A 28 6.93 12.48 13.59
CA LEU A 28 5.55 12.61 13.13
C LEU A 28 4.55 12.43 14.28
N GLN A 29 4.77 11.44 15.14
CA GLN A 29 3.96 11.22 16.35
C GLN A 29 4.08 12.38 17.34
N GLN A 30 5.28 12.94 17.52
CA GLN A 30 5.48 14.11 18.39
C GLN A 30 4.73 15.34 17.86
N HIS A 31 4.82 15.61 16.55
CA HIS A 31 4.08 16.70 15.91
C HIS A 31 2.57 16.48 15.97
N THR A 32 2.12 15.24 15.75
CA THR A 32 0.72 14.83 15.89
C THR A 32 0.21 15.12 17.29
N ARG A 33 0.90 14.65 18.35
CA ARG A 33 0.51 14.93 19.75
C ARG A 33 0.51 16.41 20.10
N LYS A 34 1.39 17.20 19.47
CA LYS A 34 1.52 18.64 19.72
C LYS A 34 0.38 19.45 19.11
N TRP A 35 -0.11 19.08 17.92
CA TRP A 35 -1.00 19.94 17.14
C TRP A 35 -2.36 19.30 16.78
N GLU A 36 -2.45 17.98 16.68
CA GLU A 36 -3.69 17.31 16.28
C GLU A 36 -4.79 17.52 17.32
N GLY A 37 -5.91 18.08 16.88
CA GLY A 37 -7.04 18.43 17.73
C GLY A 37 -6.78 19.51 18.77
N LYS A 38 -5.62 20.18 18.72
CA LYS A 38 -5.27 21.26 19.64
C LYS A 38 -5.64 22.62 19.05
N SER A 39 -6.08 23.52 19.92
CA SER A 39 -6.19 24.94 19.58
C SER A 39 -4.79 25.52 19.43
N CYS A 40 -4.58 26.44 18.48
CA CYS A 40 -3.29 27.07 18.27
C CYS A 40 -3.40 28.56 17.91
N TYR A 41 -2.35 29.32 18.23
CA TYR A 41 -2.14 30.65 17.67
C TYR A 41 -1.25 30.56 16.43
N LEU A 42 -1.65 31.33 15.41
CA LEU A 42 -0.88 31.53 14.20
C LEU A 42 -0.37 32.98 14.22
N THR A 43 0.94 33.16 14.32
CA THR A 43 1.59 34.48 14.30
C THR A 43 2.51 34.56 13.08
N GLY A 44 2.75 35.77 12.56
CA GLY A 44 3.69 35.98 11.45
C GLY A 44 3.38 35.17 10.18
N MET A 45 2.11 34.87 9.89
CA MET A 45 1.71 34.09 8.72
C MET A 45 1.57 34.96 7.47
N LYS A 46 2.08 34.48 6.34
CA LYS A 46 1.85 35.05 5.02
C LYS A 46 0.85 34.19 4.26
N VAL A 47 -0.15 34.83 3.67
CA VAL A 47 -1.04 34.17 2.69
C VAL A 47 -0.26 34.00 1.39
N LEU A 48 0.00 32.74 1.01
CA LEU A 48 0.64 32.42 -0.26
C LEU A 48 -0.38 32.46 -1.40
N GLN A 49 -1.52 31.80 -1.20
CA GLN A 49 -2.58 31.73 -2.21
C GLN A 49 -3.92 31.37 -1.57
N ARG A 50 -4.99 31.60 -2.33
CA ARG A 50 -6.32 31.03 -2.09
C ARG A 50 -6.54 29.89 -3.08
N THR A 51 -6.80 28.69 -2.58
CA THR A 51 -7.11 27.51 -3.39
C THR A 51 -8.60 27.18 -3.34
N THR A 52 -9.05 26.34 -4.28
CA THR A 52 -10.45 25.94 -4.48
C THR A 52 -10.52 24.46 -4.84
N ARG A 53 -11.71 23.86 -4.75
CA ARG A 53 -11.94 22.43 -5.04
C ARG A 53 -11.40 22.00 -6.41
N GLY A 54 -11.51 22.86 -7.43
CA GLY A 54 -10.99 22.54 -8.77
C GLY A 54 -9.46 22.56 -8.87
N ARG A 55 -8.76 23.25 -7.97
CA ARG A 55 -7.29 23.36 -7.97
C ARG A 55 -6.62 22.34 -7.04
N SER A 56 -7.26 21.95 -5.95
CA SER A 56 -6.73 20.96 -5.00
C SER A 56 -7.85 20.02 -4.54
N PRO A 57 -8.31 19.09 -5.39
CA PRO A 57 -9.43 18.20 -5.04
C PRO A 57 -9.14 17.34 -3.80
N GLY A 58 -7.87 16.95 -3.58
CA GLY A 58 -7.44 16.21 -2.39
C GLY A 58 -7.70 16.97 -1.09
N LEU A 59 -7.25 18.22 -1.00
CA LEU A 59 -7.47 19.06 0.18
C LEU A 59 -8.96 19.25 0.49
N PHE A 60 -9.77 19.52 -0.53
CA PHE A 60 -11.21 19.70 -0.33
C PHE A 60 -11.92 18.41 0.03
N SER A 61 -11.45 17.25 -0.45
CA SER A 61 -11.95 15.96 0.00
C SER A 61 -11.70 15.73 1.49
N LEU A 62 -10.60 16.27 2.05
CA LEU A 62 -10.32 16.23 3.50
C LEU A 62 -11.20 17.24 4.26
N ILE A 63 -11.36 18.45 3.74
CA ILE A 63 -12.27 19.45 4.34
C ILE A 63 -13.69 18.90 4.40
N ASP A 64 -14.17 18.28 3.33
CA ASP A 64 -15.50 17.70 3.23
C ASP A 64 -15.69 16.57 4.27
N SER A 65 -14.65 15.79 4.60
CA SER A 65 -14.73 14.74 5.64
C SER A 65 -14.67 15.27 7.06
N LEU A 66 -14.14 16.47 7.26
CA LEU A 66 -14.08 17.15 8.57
C LEU A 66 -15.31 18.03 8.84
N TRP A 67 -16.23 18.11 7.87
CA TRP A 67 -17.38 19.00 7.92
C TRP A 67 -18.70 18.24 8.11
N PRO A 68 -19.65 18.78 8.89
CA PRO A 68 -19.55 19.97 9.76
C PRO A 68 -18.83 19.67 11.08
N PRO A 69 -18.27 20.69 11.75
CA PRO A 69 -17.71 20.52 13.10
C PRO A 69 -18.82 20.16 14.10
N LEU A 70 -18.45 19.45 15.18
CA LEU A 70 -19.37 19.08 16.26
C LEU A 70 -19.89 20.29 17.03
N ALA A 71 -19.04 21.31 17.21
CA ALA A 71 -19.42 22.55 17.84
C ALA A 71 -20.03 23.55 16.85
N PRO A 72 -21.06 24.31 17.27
CA PRO A 72 -21.69 25.31 16.41
C PRO A 72 -20.71 26.42 16.03
N LEU A 73 -20.72 26.78 14.75
CA LEU A 73 -19.91 27.88 14.22
C LEU A 73 -20.46 29.24 14.65
N LYS A 74 -19.56 30.20 14.83
CA LYS A 74 -19.91 31.60 15.01
C LYS A 74 -20.44 32.15 13.67
N VAL A 75 -21.57 32.85 13.73
CA VAL A 75 -22.15 33.53 12.57
C VAL A 75 -22.01 35.04 12.79
N HIS A 76 -21.46 35.75 11.80
CA HIS A 76 -21.39 37.22 11.87
C HIS A 76 -22.80 37.82 11.99
N GLY A 77 -23.02 38.64 13.03
CA GLY A 77 -24.24 39.42 13.19
C GLY A 77 -25.43 38.75 13.89
N ARG A 78 -25.31 37.50 14.38
CA ARG A 78 -26.34 36.87 15.24
C ARG A 78 -25.96 37.04 16.73
N SER A 79 -26.86 37.63 17.52
CA SER A 79 -26.82 37.55 18.99
C SER A 79 -27.05 36.10 19.44
N GLN A 80 -26.53 35.73 20.62
CA GLN A 80 -26.56 34.36 21.17
C GLN A 80 -27.97 33.76 21.41
N ASP A 81 -29.04 34.52 21.14
CA ASP A 81 -30.41 34.21 21.59
C ASP A 81 -31.34 33.62 20.52
N SER A 82 -30.86 33.31 19.31
CA SER A 82 -31.72 32.75 18.25
C SER A 82 -31.38 31.28 18.00
N GLN A 83 -31.96 30.41 18.84
CA GLN A 83 -32.07 28.96 18.59
C GLN A 83 -33.07 28.71 17.46
N GLU A 84 -32.69 28.99 16.22
CA GLU A 84 -33.35 28.40 15.06
C GLU A 84 -32.33 27.58 14.27
N LEU A 85 -32.47 26.28 14.52
CA LEU A 85 -31.71 25.14 14.06
C LEU A 85 -32.30 24.67 12.73
N ASP A 86 -31.93 25.30 11.61
CA ASP A 86 -31.90 24.58 10.32
C ASP A 86 -31.26 25.42 9.22
N THR A 87 -30.08 25.01 8.77
CA THR A 87 -29.72 24.94 7.35
C THR A 87 -28.33 24.33 7.30
N CYS A 88 -28.24 23.21 6.62
CA CYS A 88 -27.03 22.50 6.26
C CYS A 88 -26.01 23.50 5.66
N LEU A 89 -25.12 24.05 6.49
CA LEU A 89 -24.05 24.93 6.01
C LEU A 89 -23.20 24.09 5.06
N SER A 90 -23.06 24.55 3.81
CA SER A 90 -22.21 23.86 2.85
C SER A 90 -20.76 23.94 3.30
N ALA A 91 -20.00 22.86 3.10
CA ALA A 91 -18.56 22.88 3.31
C ALA A 91 -17.90 24.04 2.55
N PRO A 92 -16.86 24.67 3.11
CA PRO A 92 -16.18 25.81 2.49
C PRO A 92 -15.70 25.52 1.07
N SER A 93 -15.93 26.47 0.15
CA SER A 93 -15.57 26.34 -1.27
C SER A 93 -14.15 26.80 -1.60
N PHE A 94 -13.46 27.40 -0.63
CA PHE A 94 -12.08 27.85 -0.75
C PHE A 94 -11.30 27.60 0.55
N CYS A 95 -9.97 27.59 0.44
CA CYS A 95 -9.04 27.42 1.56
C CYS A 95 -7.84 28.34 1.32
N TYR A 96 -7.31 28.97 2.37
CA TYR A 96 -6.07 29.74 2.26
C TYR A 96 -4.86 28.86 2.50
N VAL A 97 -3.84 29.00 1.67
CA VAL A 97 -2.53 28.38 1.91
C VAL A 97 -1.65 29.44 2.57
N LEU A 98 -1.18 29.13 3.76
CA LEU A 98 -0.38 29.99 4.61
C LEU A 98 1.04 29.43 4.73
N SER A 99 2.01 30.31 4.89
CA SER A 99 3.38 29.96 5.26
C SER A 99 3.89 30.87 6.37
N PRO A 100 4.64 30.35 7.35
CA PRO A 100 5.28 31.18 8.36
C PRO A 100 6.32 32.10 7.70
N HIS A 101 6.36 33.37 8.14
CA HIS A 101 7.46 34.28 7.81
C HIS A 101 8.74 33.82 8.52
N ALA A 102 9.90 33.94 7.86
CA ALA A 102 11.14 33.28 8.27
C ALA A 102 11.63 33.63 9.70
N GLU A 103 11.30 34.81 10.22
CA GLU A 103 11.78 35.29 11.52
C GLU A 103 10.69 35.41 12.60
N GLU A 104 9.41 35.42 12.22
CA GLU A 104 8.29 35.75 13.13
C GLU A 104 7.15 34.72 13.06
N GLY A 105 7.19 33.80 12.10
CA GLY A 105 6.10 32.86 11.84
C GLY A 105 6.17 31.63 12.74
N CYS A 106 5.21 31.46 13.66
CA CYS A 106 5.09 30.25 14.44
C CYS A 106 3.64 29.75 14.57
N VAL A 107 3.52 28.44 14.83
CA VAL A 107 2.27 27.77 15.21
C VAL A 107 2.42 27.26 16.64
N GLU A 108 1.82 27.99 17.56
CA GLU A 108 1.93 27.71 19.00
C GLU A 108 0.66 27.05 19.52
N PRO A 109 0.73 25.83 20.07
CA PRO A 109 -0.43 25.22 20.70
C PRO A 109 -0.83 26.04 21.92
N LEU A 110 -2.14 26.27 22.10
CA LEU A 110 -2.66 26.77 23.37
C LEU A 110 -2.43 25.67 24.42
N SER A 111 -1.97 26.07 25.60
CA SER A 111 -1.55 25.19 26.70
C SER A 111 -2.67 24.35 27.35
N GLU A 112 -3.82 24.21 26.70
CA GLU A 112 -4.89 23.36 27.18
C GLU A 112 -4.67 21.92 26.67
N ASP A 113 -4.56 20.97 27.61
CA ASP A 113 -4.51 19.54 27.29
C ASP A 113 -5.84 18.99 26.75
N SER A 114 -6.89 19.82 26.71
CA SER A 114 -8.18 19.48 26.10
C SER A 114 -8.10 19.40 24.56
N LEU A 115 -9.04 18.66 23.97
CA LEU A 115 -9.28 18.69 22.54
C LEU A 115 -10.15 19.91 22.21
N SER A 116 -9.87 20.57 21.10
CA SER A 116 -10.68 21.66 20.58
C SER A 116 -12.09 21.16 20.27
N ALA A 117 -13.10 21.95 20.61
CA ALA A 117 -14.50 21.62 20.34
C ALA A 117 -14.84 21.57 18.83
N LEU A 118 -13.99 22.19 17.99
CA LEU A 118 -14.11 22.15 16.53
C LEU A 118 -13.45 20.90 15.93
N TYR A 119 -12.62 20.19 16.70
CA TYR A 119 -11.89 19.04 16.19
C TYR A 119 -12.84 17.86 15.99
N LEU A 120 -12.85 17.33 14.77
CA LEU A 120 -13.49 16.07 14.44
C LEU A 120 -12.39 15.02 14.21
N PRO A 121 -12.21 14.04 15.12
CA PRO A 121 -11.22 12.99 14.93
C PRO A 121 -11.62 12.09 13.74
N PRO A 122 -10.62 11.55 13.00
CA PRO A 122 -10.91 10.60 11.93
C PRO A 122 -11.58 9.35 12.50
N VAL A 123 -12.67 8.92 11.88
CA VAL A 123 -13.32 7.65 12.23
C VAL A 123 -12.53 6.50 11.61
N VAL A 124 -12.14 5.54 12.44
CA VAL A 124 -11.46 4.33 11.99
C VAL A 124 -12.51 3.31 11.55
N HIS A 125 -12.43 2.89 10.30
CA HIS A 125 -13.32 1.92 9.68
C HIS A 125 -12.62 0.58 9.46
N THR A 126 -13.40 -0.49 9.38
CA THR A 126 -12.90 -1.77 8.87
C THR A 126 -12.75 -1.66 7.34
N LEU A 127 -11.78 -2.35 6.75
CA LEU A 127 -11.65 -2.53 5.30
C LEU A 127 -12.95 -3.08 4.69
N ARG A 128 -13.66 -3.95 5.40
CA ARG A 128 -14.97 -4.45 4.94
C ARG A 128 -15.97 -3.31 4.79
N ASP A 129 -16.08 -2.43 5.78
CA ASP A 129 -16.99 -1.28 5.73
C ASP A 129 -16.62 -0.36 4.56
N ILE A 130 -15.33 -0.04 4.42
CA ILE A 130 -14.82 0.84 3.35
C ILE A 130 -15.19 0.31 1.96
N LEU A 131 -15.09 -1.00 1.74
CA LEU A 131 -15.42 -1.63 0.47
C LEU A 131 -16.93 -1.71 0.20
N GLN A 132 -17.76 -1.76 1.24
CA GLN A 132 -19.22 -1.85 1.12
C GLN A 132 -19.89 -0.50 0.90
N VAL A 133 -19.21 0.62 1.17
CA VAL A 133 -19.76 1.96 0.91
C VAL A 133 -19.99 2.16 -0.59
N VAL A 134 -21.27 2.25 -0.97
CA VAL A 134 -21.72 2.58 -2.32
C VAL A 134 -21.79 4.09 -2.46
N GLY A 135 -21.05 4.68 -3.40
CA GLY A 135 -21.09 6.12 -3.62
C GLY A 135 -19.82 6.68 -4.26
N SER A 136 -19.71 8.01 -4.24
CA SER A 136 -18.55 8.76 -4.72
C SER A 136 -17.30 8.53 -3.85
N SER A 137 -16.18 9.07 -4.31
CA SER A 137 -14.92 9.13 -3.56
C SER A 137 -15.14 9.68 -2.15
N HIS A 138 -14.59 9.01 -1.13
CA HIS A 138 -14.66 9.46 0.26
C HIS A 138 -13.34 9.20 0.99
N ARG A 139 -13.09 9.97 2.06
CA ARG A 139 -11.95 9.75 2.95
C ARG A 139 -12.27 8.62 3.92
N CYS A 140 -11.28 7.80 4.20
CA CYS A 140 -11.37 6.69 5.16
C CYS A 140 -10.07 6.58 5.94
N SER A 141 -10.19 6.28 7.23
CA SER A 141 -9.06 5.89 8.07
C SER A 141 -9.21 4.45 8.52
N PHE A 142 -8.14 3.67 8.52
CA PHE A 142 -8.17 2.24 8.89
C PHE A 142 -6.79 1.75 9.30
N SER A 143 -6.76 0.59 9.97
CA SER A 143 -5.53 -0.11 10.31
C SER A 143 -5.48 -1.45 9.59
N ALA A 144 -4.38 -1.74 8.90
CA ALA A 144 -4.25 -3.00 8.17
C ALA A 144 -2.81 -3.50 8.13
N ARG A 145 -2.65 -4.82 8.07
CA ARG A 145 -1.35 -5.47 7.86
C ARG A 145 -1.00 -5.44 6.38
N VAL A 146 0.23 -5.05 6.06
CA VAL A 146 0.77 -5.16 4.70
C VAL A 146 1.25 -6.59 4.45
N VAL A 147 0.67 -7.27 3.46
CA VAL A 147 0.96 -8.68 3.14
C VAL A 147 1.86 -8.83 1.94
N TYR A 148 1.88 -7.83 1.05
CA TYR A 148 2.78 -7.82 -0.09
C TYR A 148 3.01 -6.37 -0.53
N ARG A 149 4.23 -6.09 -0.97
CA ARG A 149 4.61 -4.81 -1.54
C ARG A 149 5.13 -5.06 -2.95
N ARG A 150 4.49 -4.43 -3.94
CA ARG A 150 4.97 -4.51 -5.30
C ARG A 150 6.23 -3.65 -5.45
N PRO A 151 7.34 -4.20 -5.97
CA PRO A 151 8.50 -3.41 -6.33
C PRO A 151 8.11 -2.27 -7.28
N GLN A 152 8.77 -1.12 -7.16
CA GLN A 152 8.45 0.09 -7.90
C GLN A 152 8.39 -0.16 -9.42
N ILE A 153 7.31 0.30 -10.07
CA ILE A 153 7.17 0.31 -11.52
C ILE A 153 6.92 1.75 -11.97
N PRO A 154 7.45 2.19 -13.13
CA PRO A 154 7.08 3.48 -13.72
C PRO A 154 5.56 3.54 -13.92
N SER A 155 4.90 4.63 -13.53
CA SER A 155 3.46 4.78 -13.80
C SER A 155 3.20 4.68 -15.30
N ILE A 156 2.13 3.96 -15.67
CA ILE A 156 1.73 3.75 -17.08
C ILE A 156 1.30 5.08 -17.73
N CYS A 157 0.80 6.03 -16.92
CA CYS A 157 0.25 7.29 -17.40
C CYS A 157 1.23 8.48 -17.32
N ASP A 158 2.21 8.44 -16.42
CA ASP A 158 3.18 9.53 -16.28
C ASP A 158 4.56 8.99 -15.88
N SER A 159 5.53 9.10 -16.78
CA SER A 159 6.92 8.64 -16.56
C SER A 159 7.63 9.36 -15.40
N LYS A 160 7.05 10.43 -14.84
CA LYS A 160 7.59 11.17 -13.70
C LYS A 160 6.99 10.76 -12.36
N GLN A 161 5.83 10.10 -12.34
CA GLN A 161 5.18 9.68 -11.09
C GLN A 161 5.49 8.24 -10.74
N ARG A 162 5.83 8.03 -9.46
CA ARG A 162 6.16 6.73 -8.88
C ARG A 162 4.96 6.29 -8.06
N GLU A 163 4.33 5.20 -8.48
CA GLU A 163 3.24 4.57 -7.74
C GLU A 163 3.78 3.35 -7.01
N TRP A 164 3.46 3.25 -5.72
CA TRP A 164 3.74 2.05 -4.94
C TRP A 164 2.43 1.32 -4.66
N TRP A 165 2.42 0.02 -4.88
CA TRP A 165 1.24 -0.81 -4.61
C TRP A 165 1.50 -1.65 -3.38
N TRP A 166 0.71 -1.41 -2.34
CA TRP A 166 0.69 -2.21 -1.13
C TRP A 166 -0.58 -3.04 -1.11
N PHE A 167 -0.46 -4.28 -0.68
CA PHE A 167 -1.58 -5.18 -0.55
C PHE A 167 -1.79 -5.41 0.93
N VAL A 168 -2.98 -5.09 1.41
CA VAL A 168 -3.27 -5.03 2.84
C VAL A 168 -4.46 -5.89 3.21
N THR A 169 -4.47 -6.37 4.44
CA THR A 169 -5.60 -7.13 5.00
C THR A 169 -5.78 -6.82 6.48
N GLU A 170 -6.96 -7.12 6.98
CA GLU A 170 -7.29 -7.07 8.41
C GLU A 170 -8.21 -8.24 8.80
N SER A 171 -8.54 -8.33 10.08
CA SER A 171 -9.37 -9.40 10.66
C SER A 171 -10.75 -9.52 10.01
N SER A 172 -11.40 -8.41 9.66
CA SER A 172 -12.72 -8.41 9.03
C SER A 172 -12.74 -9.08 7.65
N LEU A 173 -11.63 -9.08 6.91
CA LEU A 173 -11.51 -9.72 5.59
C LEU A 173 -11.06 -11.18 5.67
N GLN A 174 -10.41 -11.55 6.77
CA GLN A 174 -9.83 -12.88 6.99
C GLN A 174 -10.74 -13.83 7.76
N SER A 175 -11.70 -13.27 8.50
CA SER A 175 -12.83 -14.02 9.06
C SER A 175 -13.58 -14.74 7.93
N ASP A 176 -14.25 -15.85 8.21
CA ASP A 176 -15.02 -16.59 7.20
C ASP A 176 -16.46 -16.05 7.18
N PRO A 177 -16.83 -15.09 6.30
CA PRO A 177 -18.23 -14.80 6.07
C PRO A 177 -18.83 -15.88 5.18
N ASP A 178 -20.08 -16.24 5.45
CA ASP A 178 -20.95 -16.98 4.55
C ASP A 178 -20.71 -16.60 3.07
N CYS A 179 -20.73 -17.63 2.23
CA CYS A 179 -20.40 -17.71 0.79
C CYS A 179 -21.05 -16.65 -0.15
N ALA A 180 -21.78 -15.66 0.37
CA ALA A 180 -22.50 -14.63 -0.37
C ALA A 180 -21.78 -13.28 -0.50
N SER A 181 -20.79 -12.98 0.35
CA SER A 181 -20.06 -11.71 0.35
C SER A 181 -18.88 -11.75 -0.65
N ARG A 182 -19.01 -11.09 -1.82
CA ARG A 182 -17.97 -10.93 -2.86
C ARG A 182 -16.82 -9.97 -2.46
N VAL A 183 -16.57 -9.79 -1.17
CA VAL A 183 -15.55 -8.87 -0.68
C VAL A 183 -14.18 -9.55 -0.76
N PRO A 184 -13.17 -8.93 -1.39
CA PRO A 184 -11.84 -9.53 -1.50
C PRO A 184 -11.18 -9.66 -0.13
N ARG A 185 -10.40 -10.73 0.06
CA ARG A 185 -9.63 -10.97 1.29
C ARG A 185 -8.45 -10.03 1.45
N VAL A 186 -7.96 -9.47 0.35
CA VAL A 186 -6.82 -8.54 0.33
C VAL A 186 -7.17 -7.34 -0.55
N VAL A 187 -6.85 -6.14 -0.05
CA VAL A 187 -7.18 -4.87 -0.71
C VAL A 187 -5.90 -4.25 -1.28
N PRO A 188 -5.91 -3.84 -2.56
CA PRO A 188 -4.83 -3.05 -3.12
C PRO A 188 -4.94 -1.59 -2.66
N VAL A 189 -3.81 -1.06 -2.17
CA VAL A 189 -3.63 0.33 -1.77
C VAL A 189 -2.56 0.95 -2.69
N CYS A 190 -2.96 1.97 -3.44
CA CYS A 190 -2.05 2.76 -4.26
C CYS A 190 -1.49 3.90 -3.44
N ILE A 191 -0.17 3.98 -3.32
CA ILE A 191 0.53 5.06 -2.64
C ILE A 191 1.12 5.97 -3.70
N THR A 192 0.66 7.21 -3.68
CA THR A 192 1.09 8.28 -4.58
C THR A 192 1.84 9.35 -3.80
N ALA A 193 2.90 9.89 -4.40
CA ALA A 193 3.58 11.04 -3.81
C ALA A 193 2.72 12.30 -4.00
N PRO A 194 2.66 13.23 -3.03
CA PRO A 194 3.35 13.23 -1.73
C PRO A 194 2.44 12.79 -0.56
N CYS A 195 2.40 11.49 -0.25
CA CYS A 195 1.93 11.01 1.06
C CYS A 195 3.01 11.21 2.14
N LEU A 196 2.61 11.45 3.39
CA LEU A 196 3.55 11.45 4.51
C LEU A 196 3.82 9.98 4.91
N LEU A 197 5.03 9.53 4.61
CA LEU A 197 5.52 8.18 4.84
C LEU A 197 6.79 8.26 5.70
N GLY A 198 6.72 7.77 6.94
CA GLY A 198 7.89 7.71 7.82
C GLY A 198 8.97 6.77 7.26
N THR A 199 10.24 7.13 7.37
CA THR A 199 11.34 6.25 6.92
C THR A 199 11.40 4.96 7.74
N ASP A 200 11.02 5.03 9.03
CA ASP A 200 10.93 3.88 9.95
C ASP A 200 9.88 2.86 9.51
N LEU A 201 8.78 3.31 8.90
CA LEU A 201 7.77 2.40 8.35
C LEU A 201 8.36 1.57 7.21
N ILE A 202 9.14 2.19 6.32
CA ILE A 202 9.78 1.48 5.21
C ILE A 202 10.86 0.53 5.70
N SER A 203 11.69 0.94 6.66
CA SER A 203 12.72 0.05 7.24
C SER A 203 12.07 -1.12 7.97
N ALA A 204 11.08 -0.88 8.83
CA ALA A 204 10.35 -1.93 9.52
C ALA A 204 9.74 -2.95 8.54
N LEU A 205 9.06 -2.47 7.48
CA LEU A 205 8.49 -3.36 6.46
C LEU A 205 9.55 -4.14 5.67
N ASN A 206 10.77 -3.59 5.51
CA ASN A 206 11.90 -4.32 4.90
C ASN A 206 12.49 -5.38 5.83
N ASP A 207 12.44 -5.14 7.13
CA ASP A 207 12.93 -6.05 8.16
C ASP A 207 11.92 -7.17 8.51
N GLY A 208 10.81 -7.26 7.77
CA GLY A 208 9.77 -8.28 7.97
C GLY A 208 8.76 -7.91 9.06
N PHE A 209 8.55 -6.62 9.32
CA PHE A 209 7.50 -6.17 10.23
C PHE A 209 6.13 -6.72 9.83
N SER A 210 5.46 -7.32 10.80
CA SER A 210 4.26 -8.11 10.62
C SER A 210 3.03 -7.51 11.32
N GLY A 211 3.18 -6.33 11.90
CA GLY A 211 2.11 -5.59 12.58
C GLY A 211 1.24 -4.76 11.65
N ALA A 212 0.27 -4.07 12.24
CA ALA A 212 -0.64 -3.19 11.53
C ALA A 212 0.01 -1.83 11.22
N VAL A 213 -0.31 -1.31 10.04
CA VAL A 213 -0.01 0.05 9.60
C VAL A 213 -1.30 0.84 9.69
N TYR A 214 -1.23 2.05 10.26
CA TYR A 214 -2.35 2.97 10.30
C TYR A 214 -2.35 3.86 9.06
N PHE A 215 -3.48 3.85 8.36
CA PHE A 215 -3.75 4.64 7.17
C PHE A 215 -4.75 5.72 7.57
N LYS A 216 -4.28 6.95 7.76
CA LYS A 216 -5.13 8.08 8.13
C LYS A 216 -5.48 8.91 6.91
N ASP A 217 -6.76 9.19 6.74
CA ASP A 217 -7.32 10.02 5.67
C ASP A 217 -6.91 9.54 4.28
N ALA A 218 -6.92 8.22 4.04
CA ALA A 218 -6.81 7.66 2.70
C ALA A 218 -8.09 7.95 1.89
N VAL A 219 -8.05 7.81 0.57
CA VAL A 219 -9.20 8.04 -0.31
C VAL A 219 -9.64 6.71 -0.92
N ARG A 220 -10.89 6.32 -0.74
CA ARG A 220 -11.46 5.20 -1.49
C ARG A 220 -12.06 5.72 -2.80
N GLN A 221 -11.60 5.18 -3.93
CA GLN A 221 -12.11 5.47 -5.27
C GLN A 221 -12.20 4.19 -6.12
N ASN A 222 -13.37 3.89 -6.71
CA ASN A 222 -13.57 2.77 -7.64
C ASN A 222 -12.97 1.43 -7.15
N ASP A 223 -13.32 1.02 -5.92
CA ASP A 223 -12.81 -0.18 -5.23
C ASP A 223 -11.32 -0.20 -4.89
N THR A 224 -10.60 0.90 -5.14
CA THR A 224 -9.19 1.05 -4.81
C THR A 224 -9.03 2.07 -3.70
N VAL A 225 -8.15 1.77 -2.75
CA VAL A 225 -7.74 2.75 -1.75
C VAL A 225 -6.50 3.47 -2.26
N ILE A 226 -6.50 4.79 -2.19
CA ILE A 226 -5.44 5.66 -2.68
C ILE A 226 -4.93 6.50 -1.50
N CYS A 227 -3.64 6.36 -1.19
CA CYS A 227 -2.92 7.25 -0.31
C CYS A 227 -2.34 8.38 -1.16
N ALA A 228 -2.88 9.58 -0.98
CA ALA A 228 -2.52 10.75 -1.76
C ALA A 228 -2.06 11.89 -0.84
N GLU A 229 -2.08 13.11 -1.36
CA GLU A 229 -1.89 14.32 -0.56
C GLU A 229 -2.82 14.31 0.67
N HIS A 230 -2.24 14.72 1.81
CA HIS A 230 -2.88 14.76 3.12
C HIS A 230 -3.27 13.38 3.70
N THR A 231 -2.78 12.27 3.13
CA THR A 231 -2.81 10.96 3.77
C THR A 231 -1.56 10.76 4.62
N VAL A 232 -1.74 10.24 5.83
CA VAL A 232 -0.65 9.92 6.76
C VAL A 232 -0.55 8.42 6.97
N LEU A 233 0.66 7.87 6.80
CA LEU A 233 0.98 6.47 7.02
C LEU A 233 1.96 6.34 8.19
N SER A 234 1.57 5.61 9.23
CA SER A 234 2.40 5.40 10.43
C SER A 234 2.32 3.97 10.93
N LEU A 235 3.35 3.54 11.68
CA LEU A 235 3.30 2.25 12.36
C LEU A 235 2.30 2.36 13.51
N GLN A 236 1.34 1.44 13.57
CA GLN A 236 0.47 1.37 14.73
C GLN A 236 1.27 0.72 15.87
N GLN A 237 1.88 1.56 16.71
CA GLN A 237 2.31 1.09 18.02
C GLN A 237 1.05 0.72 18.81
N LEU A 238 1.06 -0.45 19.47
CA LEU A 238 0.02 -0.93 20.36
C LEU A 238 -0.14 0.02 21.57
N SER A 239 -0.60 1.25 21.36
CA SER A 239 -0.99 2.16 22.42
C SER A 239 -2.43 1.84 22.78
N ASN A 240 -2.58 1.12 23.89
CA ASN A 240 -3.83 0.89 24.61
C ASN A 240 -4.59 2.20 24.82
N VAL A 241 -5.49 2.55 23.89
CA VAL A 241 -6.58 3.48 24.15
C VAL A 241 -7.79 2.91 23.39
N ASP A 242 -8.75 2.42 24.18
CA ASP A 242 -10.07 1.93 23.79
C ASP A 242 -10.15 0.67 22.89
N GLY A 243 -9.76 -0.46 23.48
CA GLY A 243 -10.64 -1.63 23.59
C GLY A 243 -11.08 -2.41 22.34
N VAL A 244 -10.64 -2.06 21.13
CA VAL A 244 -10.92 -2.86 19.93
C VAL A 244 -9.61 -3.21 19.24
N ASP A 245 -9.17 -4.46 19.44
CA ASP A 245 -7.98 -5.04 18.82
C ASP A 245 -8.26 -5.31 17.32
N LEU A 246 -8.45 -4.23 16.54
CA LEU A 246 -8.87 -4.28 15.14
C LEU A 246 -7.78 -4.84 14.20
N GLY A 247 -6.52 -4.91 14.68
CA GLY A 247 -5.34 -5.20 13.85
C GLY A 247 -4.71 -6.58 14.03
N GLN A 248 -5.03 -7.35 15.06
CA GLN A 248 -4.38 -8.65 15.28
C GLN A 248 -5.03 -9.77 14.46
N LEU A 249 -4.33 -10.17 13.40
CA LEU A 249 -4.64 -11.39 12.66
C LEU A 249 -4.25 -12.62 13.49
N SER A 250 -5.22 -13.45 13.85
CA SER A 250 -5.02 -14.66 14.67
C SER A 250 -4.47 -15.87 13.88
N GLY A 251 -3.97 -15.68 12.65
CA GLY A 251 -3.48 -16.79 11.82
C GLY A 251 -2.83 -16.37 10.50
N PRO A 252 -2.38 -17.33 9.68
CA PRO A 252 -1.80 -17.04 8.38
C PRO A 252 -2.85 -16.40 7.46
N VAL A 253 -2.40 -15.43 6.66
CA VAL A 253 -3.24 -14.71 5.70
C VAL A 253 -3.73 -15.68 4.63
N LYS A 254 -5.04 -15.68 4.40
CA LYS A 254 -5.69 -16.40 3.30
C LYS A 254 -5.90 -15.43 2.13
N LEU A 255 -5.60 -15.90 0.92
CA LEU A 255 -5.90 -15.18 -0.33
C LEU A 255 -7.13 -15.80 -1.00
N ASP A 256 -7.76 -15.04 -1.89
CA ASP A 256 -8.86 -15.54 -2.71
C ASP A 256 -8.34 -16.53 -3.76
N GLY A 257 -9.14 -17.55 -4.07
CA GLY A 257 -8.82 -18.47 -5.16
C GLY A 257 -8.93 -17.77 -6.51
N LEU A 258 -8.04 -18.09 -7.44
CA LEU A 258 -8.14 -17.59 -8.82
C LEU A 258 -9.45 -18.05 -9.47
N ASP A 259 -10.27 -17.10 -9.93
CA ASP A 259 -11.59 -17.33 -10.49
C ASP A 259 -11.91 -16.40 -11.68
N SER A 260 -13.18 -16.36 -12.08
CA SER A 260 -13.66 -15.47 -13.16
C SER A 260 -13.81 -14.00 -12.76
N THR A 261 -13.87 -13.70 -11.45
CA THR A 261 -14.04 -12.34 -10.92
C THR A 261 -12.71 -11.65 -10.65
N THR A 262 -11.62 -12.43 -10.62
CA THR A 262 -10.26 -11.96 -10.39
C THR A 262 -9.87 -10.85 -11.39
N LYS A 263 -9.38 -9.73 -10.85
CA LYS A 263 -8.97 -8.55 -11.63
C LYS A 263 -7.45 -8.45 -11.72
N VAL A 264 -6.95 -7.68 -12.69
CA VAL A 264 -5.54 -7.26 -12.73
C VAL A 264 -5.21 -6.50 -11.45
N ASN A 265 -3.97 -6.61 -10.98
CA ASN A 265 -3.48 -5.92 -9.79
C ASN A 265 -4.17 -6.39 -8.49
N THR A 266 -4.42 -7.70 -8.39
CA THR A 266 -4.93 -8.37 -7.18
C THR A 266 -4.01 -9.51 -6.77
N LEU A 267 -4.19 -10.02 -5.55
CA LEU A 267 -3.52 -11.23 -5.07
C LEU A 267 -4.49 -12.41 -5.06
N CYS A 268 -4.00 -13.58 -5.42
CA CYS A 268 -4.78 -14.81 -5.40
C CYS A 268 -3.93 -16.03 -5.04
N THR A 269 -4.58 -17.09 -4.61
CA THR A 269 -4.00 -18.43 -4.55
C THR A 269 -4.32 -19.20 -5.82
N VAL A 270 -3.31 -19.86 -6.40
CA VAL A 270 -3.47 -20.74 -7.56
C VAL A 270 -2.94 -22.14 -7.25
N LYS A 271 -3.68 -23.16 -7.70
CA LYS A 271 -3.22 -24.56 -7.76
C LYS A 271 -3.59 -25.10 -9.14
N GLY A 272 -2.70 -25.85 -9.76
CA GLY A 272 -2.98 -26.44 -11.07
C GLY A 272 -1.92 -27.42 -11.52
N THR A 273 -2.08 -27.89 -12.76
CA THR A 273 -1.18 -28.86 -13.40
C THR A 273 -0.41 -28.17 -14.52
N VAL A 274 0.90 -28.42 -14.60
CA VAL A 274 1.74 -27.87 -15.67
C VAL A 274 1.41 -28.54 -17.00
N VAL A 275 1.09 -27.74 -18.01
CA VAL A 275 0.76 -28.19 -19.38
C VAL A 275 1.76 -27.71 -20.42
N GLY A 276 2.69 -26.83 -20.03
CA GLY A 276 3.74 -26.33 -20.91
C GLY A 276 4.76 -25.49 -20.16
N VAL A 277 5.89 -25.22 -20.80
CA VAL A 277 6.96 -24.36 -20.29
C VAL A 277 7.27 -23.30 -21.35
N ASP A 278 7.48 -22.06 -20.94
CA ASP A 278 7.98 -21.02 -21.83
C ASP A 278 9.51 -21.12 -21.93
N GLU A 279 9.99 -21.98 -22.81
CA GLU A 279 11.42 -22.22 -23.05
C GLU A 279 12.18 -20.95 -23.43
N SER A 280 11.53 -20.00 -24.12
CA SER A 280 12.17 -18.76 -24.58
C SER A 280 12.61 -17.84 -23.43
N THR A 281 11.96 -17.98 -22.27
CA THR A 281 12.25 -17.19 -21.06
C THR A 281 12.87 -18.02 -19.94
N SER A 282 13.13 -19.31 -20.20
CA SER A 282 13.62 -20.27 -19.22
C SER A 282 15.13 -20.39 -19.29
N PHE A 283 15.81 -20.10 -18.18
CA PHE A 283 17.27 -20.20 -18.11
C PHE A 283 17.75 -20.38 -16.66
N SER A 284 18.95 -20.92 -16.53
CA SER A 284 19.64 -21.05 -15.24
C SER A 284 21.05 -20.48 -15.33
N TRP A 285 21.56 -19.95 -14.22
CA TRP A 285 22.88 -19.36 -14.17
C TRP A 285 23.53 -19.53 -12.79
N PRO A 286 24.85 -19.73 -12.73
CA PRO A 286 25.56 -19.83 -11.45
C PRO A 286 25.74 -18.44 -10.82
N THR A 287 25.61 -18.38 -9.49
CA THR A 287 25.88 -17.18 -8.69
C THR A 287 26.87 -17.49 -7.57
N CYS A 288 27.58 -16.45 -7.10
CA CYS A 288 28.49 -16.57 -5.97
C CYS A 288 27.71 -16.97 -4.72
N ASN A 289 28.13 -18.04 -4.05
CA ASN A 289 27.55 -18.51 -2.79
C ASN A 289 27.75 -17.57 -1.60
N ARG A 290 28.61 -16.56 -1.72
CA ARG A 290 28.88 -15.60 -0.64
C ARG A 290 28.19 -14.25 -0.82
N CYS A 291 28.33 -13.63 -2.00
CA CYS A 291 27.75 -12.31 -2.26
C CYS A 291 26.52 -12.33 -3.18
N GLY A 292 26.14 -13.49 -3.73
CA GLY A 292 24.99 -13.61 -4.64
C GLY A 292 25.21 -13.03 -6.05
N SER A 293 26.41 -12.54 -6.38
CA SER A 293 26.70 -12.00 -7.72
C SER A 293 26.58 -13.07 -8.80
N GLY A 294 25.84 -12.77 -9.87
CA GLY A 294 25.79 -13.57 -11.10
C GLY A 294 26.89 -13.25 -12.11
N LYS A 295 27.73 -12.23 -11.85
CA LYS A 295 28.86 -11.86 -12.72
C LYS A 295 30.10 -12.69 -12.35
N LEU A 296 30.03 -13.99 -12.64
CA LEU A 296 31.13 -14.92 -12.41
C LEU A 296 31.98 -15.06 -13.68
N GLU A 297 33.30 -14.95 -13.54
CA GLU A 297 34.23 -15.10 -14.65
C GLU A 297 34.77 -16.53 -14.71
N ARG A 298 34.89 -17.07 -15.92
CA ARG A 298 35.63 -18.31 -16.17
C ARG A 298 37.05 -17.94 -16.56
N SER A 299 38.06 -18.52 -15.90
CA SER A 299 39.43 -18.40 -16.38
C SER A 299 39.57 -19.17 -17.71
N GLN A 300 40.45 -18.69 -18.59
CA GLN A 300 40.60 -19.13 -20.00
C GLN A 300 40.98 -20.62 -20.15
N THR A 301 41.29 -21.32 -19.05
CA THR A 301 41.46 -22.77 -18.99
C THR A 301 40.14 -23.44 -18.63
N ASN A 302 39.60 -24.27 -19.52
CA ASN A 302 38.29 -24.96 -19.47
C ASN A 302 37.98 -25.80 -18.21
N ARG A 303 38.88 -25.86 -17.22
CA ARG A 303 38.70 -26.60 -15.95
C ARG A 303 38.86 -25.72 -14.71
N SER A 304 38.91 -24.41 -14.88
CA SER A 304 39.09 -23.48 -13.76
C SER A 304 37.77 -23.21 -13.03
N PRO A 305 37.79 -23.12 -11.68
CA PRO A 305 36.61 -22.75 -10.90
C PRO A 305 36.15 -21.34 -11.28
N LEU A 306 34.84 -21.10 -11.19
CA LEU A 306 34.24 -19.77 -11.42
C LEU A 306 34.87 -18.76 -10.46
N TYR A 307 35.21 -17.56 -10.92
CA TYR A 307 35.80 -16.51 -10.07
C TYR A 307 34.79 -15.39 -9.82
N CYS A 308 34.66 -14.96 -8.56
CA CYS A 308 33.81 -13.84 -8.19
C CYS A 308 34.66 -12.60 -7.94
N CYS A 309 34.52 -11.58 -8.80
CA CYS A 309 35.26 -10.32 -8.70
C CYS A 309 34.88 -9.49 -7.48
N GLN A 310 33.65 -9.61 -6.97
CA GLN A 310 33.22 -8.90 -5.75
C GLN A 310 33.83 -9.49 -4.47
N CYS A 311 34.08 -10.79 -4.44
CA CYS A 311 34.68 -11.49 -3.30
C CYS A 311 36.19 -11.73 -3.46
N SER A 312 36.74 -11.40 -4.64
CA SER A 312 38.11 -11.69 -5.07
C SER A 312 38.56 -13.13 -4.80
N ARG A 313 37.67 -14.10 -5.05
CA ARG A 313 37.89 -15.52 -4.73
C ARG A 313 37.29 -16.45 -5.77
N ALA A 314 37.90 -17.64 -5.88
CA ALA A 314 37.32 -18.76 -6.60
C ALA A 314 36.07 -19.29 -5.87
N VAL A 315 35.02 -19.53 -6.64
CA VAL A 315 33.73 -20.09 -6.24
C VAL A 315 33.76 -21.58 -6.58
N THR A 316 33.92 -22.40 -5.55
CA THR A 316 33.95 -23.87 -5.67
C THR A 316 32.56 -24.49 -5.63
N THR A 317 31.62 -23.85 -4.96
CA THR A 317 30.22 -24.30 -4.81
C THR A 317 29.25 -23.19 -5.23
N PRO A 318 29.08 -22.93 -6.54
CA PRO A 318 28.15 -21.90 -7.00
C PRO A 318 26.70 -22.25 -6.67
N VAL A 319 25.90 -21.24 -6.36
CA VAL A 319 24.44 -21.40 -6.20
C VAL A 319 23.78 -21.18 -7.54
N ILE A 320 23.10 -22.20 -8.07
CA ILE A 320 22.37 -22.08 -9.34
C ILE A 320 21.07 -21.32 -9.10
N LYS A 321 20.92 -20.18 -9.78
CA LYS A 321 19.67 -19.44 -9.89
C LYS A 321 18.94 -19.84 -11.16
N MET A 322 17.62 -19.75 -11.14
CA MET A 322 16.75 -20.19 -12.21
C MET A 322 15.64 -19.18 -12.44
N GLN A 323 15.25 -19.02 -13.70
CA GLN A 323 14.04 -18.33 -14.12
C GLN A 323 13.23 -19.31 -14.96
N LEU A 324 11.96 -19.48 -14.61
CA LEU A 324 11.06 -20.41 -15.26
C LEU A 324 9.65 -19.82 -15.27
N GLU A 325 9.07 -19.72 -16.46
CA GLU A 325 7.64 -19.44 -16.63
C GLU A 325 6.96 -20.68 -17.18
N VAL A 326 5.86 -21.10 -16.54
CA VAL A 326 5.12 -22.31 -16.90
C VAL A 326 3.70 -21.96 -17.32
N PHE A 327 3.13 -22.76 -18.21
CA PHE A 327 1.72 -22.75 -18.53
C PHE A 327 1.01 -23.80 -17.68
N MET A 328 -0.04 -23.40 -16.99
CA MET A 328 -0.80 -24.24 -16.08
C MET A 328 -2.27 -24.31 -16.48
N HIS A 329 -2.85 -25.49 -16.33
CA HIS A 329 -4.28 -25.71 -16.28
C HIS A 329 -4.76 -25.61 -14.83
N CYS A 330 -5.75 -24.76 -14.57
CA CYS A 330 -6.36 -24.62 -13.25
C CYS A 330 -7.82 -25.09 -13.30
N PRO A 331 -8.24 -26.02 -12.42
CA PRO A 331 -9.63 -26.50 -12.37
C PRO A 331 -10.66 -25.38 -12.19
N SER A 332 -10.31 -24.33 -11.43
CA SER A 332 -11.18 -23.16 -11.21
C SER A 332 -11.40 -22.32 -12.47
N ARG A 333 -10.58 -22.51 -13.52
CA ARG A 333 -10.65 -21.80 -14.80
C ARG A 333 -10.36 -22.76 -15.97
N PRO A 334 -11.30 -23.65 -16.31
CA PRO A 334 -11.02 -24.74 -17.26
C PRO A 334 -10.72 -24.29 -18.69
N HIS A 335 -11.21 -23.10 -19.09
CA HIS A 335 -11.10 -22.59 -20.47
C HIS A 335 -10.01 -21.52 -20.66
N GLY A 336 -9.19 -21.24 -19.66
CA GLY A 336 -8.15 -20.21 -19.73
C GLY A 336 -6.76 -20.77 -19.49
N THR A 337 -5.78 -20.31 -20.28
CA THR A 337 -4.37 -20.64 -20.02
C THR A 337 -3.81 -19.71 -18.96
N ILE A 338 -3.14 -20.25 -17.95
CA ILE A 338 -2.48 -19.45 -16.92
C ILE A 338 -0.99 -19.53 -17.13
N LYS A 339 -0.34 -18.39 -17.32
CA LYS A 339 1.12 -18.28 -17.39
C LYS A 339 1.65 -17.82 -16.05
N VAL A 340 2.43 -18.66 -15.38
CA VAL A 340 2.95 -18.42 -14.03
C VAL A 340 4.46 -18.25 -14.08
N LYS A 341 4.95 -17.12 -13.58
CA LYS A 341 6.37 -16.95 -13.27
C LYS A 341 6.64 -17.47 -11.86
N LEU A 342 7.47 -18.51 -11.74
CA LEU A 342 7.74 -19.20 -10.49
C LEU A 342 8.93 -18.58 -9.73
N LEU A 343 8.91 -18.69 -8.40
CA LEU A 343 10.03 -18.38 -7.53
C LEU A 343 11.01 -19.55 -7.48
N GLN A 344 12.27 -19.24 -7.12
CA GLN A 344 13.37 -20.21 -7.05
C GLN A 344 13.01 -21.49 -6.27
N GLY A 345 12.30 -21.37 -5.15
CA GLY A 345 11.91 -22.52 -4.33
C GLY A 345 10.96 -23.48 -5.06
N SER A 346 9.93 -22.92 -5.70
CA SER A 346 8.95 -23.67 -6.49
C SER A 346 9.57 -24.27 -7.75
N ILE A 347 10.48 -23.55 -8.40
CA ILE A 347 11.27 -24.10 -9.52
C ILE A 347 12.09 -25.30 -9.05
N SER A 348 12.85 -25.17 -7.96
CA SER A 348 13.66 -26.26 -7.44
C SER A 348 12.80 -27.48 -7.06
N ALA A 349 11.65 -27.29 -6.43
CA ALA A 349 10.74 -28.41 -6.10
C ALA A 349 10.18 -29.10 -7.35
N LEU A 350 9.82 -28.31 -8.36
CA LEU A 350 9.30 -28.81 -9.64
C LEU A 350 10.36 -29.61 -10.41
N LEU A 351 11.61 -29.14 -10.39
CA LEU A 351 12.72 -29.74 -11.12
C LEU A 351 13.40 -30.90 -10.37
N MET A 352 13.43 -30.89 -9.03
CA MET A 352 13.97 -32.00 -8.22
C MET A 352 13.16 -33.29 -8.40
N SER A 353 11.87 -33.19 -8.67
CA SER A 353 11.02 -34.34 -9.00
C SER A 353 11.26 -34.89 -10.42
N SER A 354 12.25 -34.37 -11.16
CA SER A 354 12.58 -34.71 -12.55
C SER A 354 14.07 -34.98 -12.78
N SER A 355 14.84 -35.24 -11.72
CA SER A 355 16.30 -35.35 -11.82
C SER A 355 16.73 -36.45 -12.79
N ILE A 356 17.30 -36.03 -13.92
CA ILE A 356 18.22 -36.80 -14.76
C ILE A 356 19.64 -36.47 -14.27
N ASP A 357 20.49 -37.48 -14.11
CA ASP A 357 21.83 -37.41 -13.49
C ASP A 357 22.79 -36.42 -14.19
N ASP A 358 22.46 -35.97 -15.40
CA ASP A 358 23.29 -35.11 -16.26
C ASP A 358 23.08 -33.59 -16.07
N GLY A 359 22.20 -33.16 -15.17
CA GLY A 359 21.98 -31.73 -14.88
C GLY A 359 21.27 -30.93 -15.97
N CYS A 360 20.78 -31.61 -17.02
CA CYS A 360 19.88 -31.08 -18.04
C CYS A 360 18.42 -31.33 -17.63
N TYR A 361 17.56 -30.31 -17.79
CA TYR A 361 16.13 -30.41 -17.52
C TYR A 361 15.36 -30.52 -18.84
N GLU A 362 14.67 -31.63 -19.06
CA GLU A 362 13.77 -31.78 -20.22
C GLU A 362 12.36 -31.29 -19.88
N VAL A 363 11.69 -30.65 -20.83
CA VAL A 363 10.32 -30.12 -20.63
C VAL A 363 9.35 -31.24 -20.25
N ASP A 364 9.46 -32.40 -20.90
CA ASP A 364 8.62 -33.58 -20.65
C ASP A 364 8.65 -34.04 -19.19
N SER A 365 9.76 -33.80 -18.49
CA SER A 365 9.92 -34.15 -17.08
C SER A 365 9.08 -33.26 -16.14
N VAL A 366 8.58 -32.12 -16.64
CA VAL A 366 7.82 -31.13 -15.86
C VAL A 366 6.32 -31.19 -16.19
N LEU A 367 5.96 -31.64 -17.39
CA LEU A 367 4.57 -31.75 -17.82
C LEU A 367 3.76 -32.71 -16.93
N GLY A 368 2.50 -32.36 -16.67
CA GLY A 368 1.59 -33.17 -15.85
C GLY A 368 1.80 -33.05 -14.34
N LYS A 369 2.83 -32.33 -13.87
CA LYS A 369 3.07 -32.12 -12.43
C LYS A 369 2.11 -31.11 -11.84
N GLU A 370 1.65 -31.38 -10.61
CA GLU A 370 0.89 -30.41 -9.82
C GLU A 370 1.82 -29.35 -9.22
N VAL A 371 1.38 -28.10 -9.27
CA VAL A 371 2.04 -26.95 -8.68
C VAL A 371 1.02 -26.18 -7.82
N GLY A 372 1.46 -25.79 -6.63
CA GLY A 372 0.69 -25.00 -5.67
C GLY A 372 0.14 -25.79 -4.48
N PRO A 373 -0.57 -25.12 -3.55
CA PRO A 373 -1.06 -23.74 -3.65
C PRO A 373 0.07 -22.69 -3.65
N LEU A 374 0.07 -21.81 -4.65
CA LEU A 374 1.00 -20.68 -4.76
C LEU A 374 0.28 -19.38 -4.43
N SER A 375 0.95 -18.49 -3.70
CA SER A 375 0.53 -17.09 -3.55
C SER A 375 1.01 -16.31 -4.78
N CYS A 376 0.09 -15.68 -5.50
CA CYS A 376 0.40 -15.04 -6.77
C CYS A 376 -0.16 -13.62 -6.87
N TYR A 377 0.57 -12.77 -7.59
CA TYR A 377 0.15 -11.46 -8.04
C TYR A 377 -0.33 -11.52 -9.50
N VAL A 378 -1.49 -10.93 -9.79
CA VAL A 378 -2.08 -10.91 -11.13
C VAL A 378 -1.54 -9.75 -11.95
N ARG A 379 -0.63 -10.05 -12.90
CA ARG A 379 0.05 -9.04 -13.74
C ARG A 379 -0.83 -8.56 -14.89
N CYS A 380 -1.48 -9.48 -15.59
CA CYS A 380 -2.29 -9.16 -16.75
C CYS A 380 -3.40 -10.19 -16.97
N ILE A 381 -4.49 -9.74 -17.58
CA ILE A 381 -5.59 -10.57 -18.05
C ILE A 381 -5.84 -10.15 -19.48
N THR A 382 -5.83 -11.10 -20.40
CA THR A 382 -6.12 -10.86 -21.81
C THR A 382 -7.26 -11.77 -22.24
N SER A 383 -8.23 -11.21 -22.97
CA SER A 383 -9.42 -11.93 -23.43
C SER A 383 -9.44 -12.20 -24.94
N GLN A 384 -8.51 -11.63 -25.71
CA GLN A 384 -8.41 -11.78 -27.17
C GLN A 384 -6.94 -11.85 -27.62
N PRO A 385 -6.55 -12.74 -28.56
CA PRO A 385 -7.38 -13.71 -29.28
C PRO A 385 -7.71 -14.99 -28.48
N THR A 386 -6.95 -15.30 -27.44
CA THR A 386 -7.21 -16.41 -26.50
C THR A 386 -7.17 -15.89 -25.07
N SER A 387 -8.05 -16.41 -24.20
CA SER A 387 -8.06 -15.96 -22.80
C SER A 387 -6.85 -16.51 -22.05
N TRP A 388 -5.96 -15.62 -21.63
CA TRP A 388 -4.85 -15.99 -20.76
C TRP A 388 -4.67 -15.01 -19.61
N ILE A 389 -4.16 -15.51 -18.50
CA ILE A 389 -3.78 -14.71 -17.33
C ILE A 389 -2.28 -14.87 -17.10
N GLY A 390 -1.57 -13.76 -17.00
CA GLY A 390 -0.19 -13.72 -16.54
C GLY A 390 -0.14 -13.43 -15.05
N ILE A 391 0.42 -14.35 -14.28
CA ILE A 391 0.62 -14.22 -12.84
C ILE A 391 2.09 -14.44 -12.46
N GLU A 392 2.48 -13.91 -11.31
CA GLU A 392 3.82 -14.06 -10.74
C GLU A 392 3.69 -14.57 -9.31
N GLU A 393 4.42 -15.64 -8.99
CA GLU A 393 4.52 -16.17 -7.63
C GLU A 393 5.25 -15.15 -6.74
N ILE A 394 4.70 -14.95 -5.54
CA ILE A 394 5.18 -13.97 -4.57
C ILE A 394 5.31 -14.62 -3.19
N CYS A 395 6.25 -14.10 -2.40
CA CYS A 395 6.29 -14.36 -0.97
C CYS A 395 5.47 -13.29 -0.25
N LEU A 396 4.56 -13.71 0.62
CA LEU A 396 3.88 -12.79 1.54
C LEU A 396 4.83 -12.35 2.65
N LEU A 397 4.60 -11.14 3.19
CA LEU A 397 5.34 -10.52 4.28
C LEU A 397 4.94 -11.04 5.66
#